data_AF-A0A6I7NDI5-F1
#
_entry.id   AF-A0A6I7NDI5-F1
#
_cell.length_a   1.000
_cell.length_b   1.000
_cell.length_c   1.000
_cell.angle_alpha   90.00
_cell.angle_beta   90.00
_cell.angle_gamma   90.00
#
_symmetry.space_group_name_H-M   'P 1'
#
loop_
_entity.id
_entity.type
_entity.pdbx_description
1 polymer ?
#
loop_
_entity_poly.entity_id
_entity_poly.type
_entity_poly.pdbx_seq_one_letter_code
_entity_poly.pdbx_strand_id
1 'polypeptide(L)'
;MVKLLFPITALLSGIALLLLGTGLLNTLLALRGAGEGFSDQMLGLFGSAYFVGFILGTWLGPRLIRRMGHIRAFAFFAAATAA
;
A
#
# COMPACT_ATOMS: atom_id res chain seq x y z
N MET A 1 17.52 22.87 4.28
CA MET A 1 16.27 22.10 4.14
C MET A 1 16.18 21.35 2.81
N VAL A 2 16.43 21.96 1.65
CA VAL A 2 16.35 21.28 0.32
C VAL A 2 17.30 20.08 0.17
N LYS A 3 18.51 20.12 0.75
CA LYS A 3 19.46 18.98 0.76
C LYS A 3 18.94 17.73 1.48
N LEU A 4 17.98 17.86 2.40
CA LEU A 4 17.33 16.73 3.07
C LEU A 4 16.18 16.12 2.26
N LEU A 5 15.67 16.82 1.23
CA LEU A 5 14.61 16.28 0.39
C LEU A 5 15.16 15.32 -0.67
N PHE A 6 16.37 15.56 -1.17
CA PHE A 6 17.03 14.74 -2.20
C PHE A 6 17.09 13.23 -1.92
N PRO A 7 17.35 12.76 -0.67
CA PRO A 7 17.34 11.34 -0.35
C PRO A 7 15.93 10.72 -0.25
N ILE A 8 14.91 11.55 0.04
CA ILE A 8 13.54 11.13 0.31
C ILE A 8 12.67 11.22 -0.95
N THR A 9 13.13 11.92 -2.00
CA THR A 9 12.41 12.04 -3.27
C THR A 9 12.12 10.67 -3.88
N ALA A 10 13.07 9.73 -3.85
CA ALA A 10 12.87 8.36 -4.32
C ALA A 10 11.81 7.60 -3.49
N LEU A 11 11.75 7.85 -2.19
CA LEU A 11 10.73 7.28 -1.31
C LEU A 11 9.35 7.88 -1.61
N LEU A 12 9.27 9.21 -1.72
CA LEU A 12 8.03 9.94 -1.98
C LEU A 12 7.46 9.62 -3.37
N SER A 13 8.31 9.51 -4.40
CA SER A 13 7.88 9.12 -5.74
C SER A 13 7.39 7.67 -5.77
N GLY A 14 8.07 6.75 -5.08
CA GLY A 14 7.62 5.37 -4.93
C GLY A 14 6.26 5.28 -4.24
N ILE A 15 6.08 6.00 -3.13
CA ILE A 15 4.79 6.07 -2.42
C ILE A 15 3.70 6.69 -3.31
N ALA A 16 4.02 7.74 -4.07
CA ALA A 16 3.06 8.37 -4.97
C ALA A 16 2.55 7.39 -6.04
N LEU A 17 3.46 6.64 -6.68
CA LEU A 17 3.09 5.61 -7.66
C LEU A 17 2.25 4.50 -7.02
N LEU A 18 2.64 4.06 -5.81
CA LEU A 18 1.94 3.00 -5.09
C LEU A 18 0.52 3.43 -4.69
N LEU A 19 0.33 4.65 -4.19
CA LEU A 19 -0.99 5.20 -3.87
C LEU A 19 -1.88 5.32 -5.11
N LEU A 20 -1.30 5.77 -6.23
CA LEU A 20 -2.01 5.92 -7.49
C LEU A 20 -2.51 4.56 -7.99
N GLY A 21 -1.64 3.55 -8.00
CA GLY A 21 -2.00 2.18 -8.36
C GLY A 21 -3.06 1.58 -7.42
N THR A 22 -2.91 1.78 -6.11
CA THR A 22 -3.86 1.23 -5.11
C THR A 22 -5.25 1.87 -5.25
N GLY A 23 -5.31 3.19 -5.48
CA GLY A 23 -6.58 3.89 -5.71
C GLY A 23 -7.29 3.45 -6.99
N LEU A 24 -6.53 3.27 -8.07
CA LEU A 24 -7.05 2.74 -9.34
C LEU A 24 -7.56 1.29 -9.16
N LEU A 25 -6.80 0.44 -8.48
CA LEU A 25 -7.18 -0.95 -8.21
C LEU A 25 -8.48 -1.04 -7.42
N ASN A 26 -8.62 -0.24 -6.35
CA ASN A 26 -9.81 -0.27 -5.51
C ASN A 26 -11.06 0.21 -6.29
N THR A 27 -10.90 1.24 -7.12
CA THR A 27 -11.97 1.74 -7.99
C THR A 27 -12.37 0.71 -9.05
N LEU A 28 -11.38 0.08 -9.69
CA LEU A 28 -11.61 -0.97 -10.67
C LEU A 28 -12.32 -2.18 -10.02
N LEU A 29 -11.89 -2.60 -8.83
CA LEU A 29 -12.50 -3.69 -8.08
C LEU A 29 -13.98 -3.42 -7.78
N ALA A 30 -14.32 -2.19 -7.36
CA ALA A 30 -15.71 -1.81 -7.12
C ALA A 30 -16.55 -1.81 -8.41
N LEU A 31 -16.05 -1.23 -9.49
CA LEU A 31 -16.75 -1.14 -10.78
C LEU A 31 -16.92 -2.51 -11.44
N ARG A 32 -15.87 -3.34 -11.50
CA ARG A 32 -15.94 -4.70 -12.04
C ARG A 32 -16.71 -5.63 -11.13
N GLY A 33 -16.55 -5.52 -9.82
CA GLY A 33 -17.29 -6.33 -8.85
C GLY A 33 -18.79 -6.12 -9.00
N ALA A 34 -19.22 -4.86 -9.13
CA ALA A 34 -20.62 -4.52 -9.40
C ALA A 34 -21.08 -5.02 -10.78
N GLY A 35 -20.22 -4.95 -11.80
CA GLY A 35 -20.54 -5.38 -13.17
C GLY A 35 -20.60 -6.91 -13.37
N GLU A 36 -19.78 -7.68 -12.63
CA GLU A 36 -19.74 -9.15 -12.68
C GLU A 36 -20.75 -9.81 -11.71
N GLY A 37 -21.54 -9.02 -10.98
CA GLY A 37 -22.59 -9.51 -10.08
C GLY A 37 -22.08 -10.03 -8.74
N PHE A 38 -20.91 -9.57 -8.28
CA PHE A 38 -20.45 -9.87 -6.92
C PHE A 38 -21.46 -9.31 -5.91
N SER A 39 -21.81 -10.12 -4.90
CA SER A 39 -22.63 -9.66 -3.78
C SER A 39 -21.97 -8.48 -3.08
N ASP A 40 -22.77 -7.49 -2.67
CA ASP A 40 -22.33 -6.36 -1.85
C ASP A 40 -21.59 -6.81 -0.59
N GLN A 41 -21.94 -7.98 -0.05
CA GLN A 41 -21.26 -8.57 1.11
C GLN A 41 -19.83 -9.03 0.77
N MET A 42 -19.57 -9.54 -0.44
CA MET A 42 -18.21 -9.91 -0.86
C MET A 42 -17.35 -8.66 -1.08
N LEU A 43 -17.90 -7.61 -1.71
CA LEU A 43 -17.23 -6.31 -1.85
C LEU A 43 -16.91 -5.69 -0.47
N GLY A 44 -17.84 -5.75 0.47
CA GLY A 44 -17.62 -5.34 1.86
C GLY A 44 -16.56 -6.18 2.57
N LEU A 45 -16.49 -7.49 2.29
CA LEU A 45 -15.47 -8.37 2.83
C LEU A 45 -14.08 -8.04 2.28
N PHE A 46 -13.96 -7.73 0.98
CA PHE A 46 -12.70 -7.27 0.37
C PHE A 46 -12.22 -5.96 1.01
N GLY A 47 -13.11 -4.98 1.17
CA GLY A 47 -12.78 -3.73 1.86
C GLY A 47 -12.32 -3.98 3.31
N SER A 48 -12.99 -4.88 4.03
CA SER A 48 -12.62 -5.24 5.40
C SER A 48 -11.25 -5.94 5.46
N ALA A 49 -10.98 -6.87 4.56
CA ALA A 49 -9.69 -7.55 4.45
C ALA A 49 -8.54 -6.57 4.18
N TYR A 50 -8.77 -5.55 3.35
CA TYR A 50 -7.80 -4.47 3.11
C TYR A 50 -7.46 -3.73 4.41
N PHE A 51 -8.46 -3.35 5.22
CA PHE A 51 -8.22 -2.70 6.51
C PHE A 51 -7.51 -3.62 7.52
N VAL A 52 -7.83 -4.91 7.55
CA VAL A 52 -7.11 -5.89 8.37
C VAL A 52 -5.62 -5.92 7.98
N GLY A 53 -5.32 -5.97 6.69
CA GLY A 53 -3.95 -5.86 6.18
C GLY A 53 -3.28 -4.54 6.58
N PHE A 54 -4.01 -3.43 6.53
CA PHE A 54 -3.50 -2.11 6.93
C PHE A 54 -3.12 -2.04 8.42
N ILE A 55 -3.94 -2.64 9.30
CA ILE A 55 -3.66 -2.72 10.73
C ILE A 55 -2.38 -3.54 10.97
N LEU A 56 -2.27 -4.71 10.34
CA LEU A 56 -1.08 -5.55 10.43
C LEU A 56 0.17 -4.81 9.93
N GLY A 57 0.07 -4.14 8.78
CA GLY A 57 1.14 -3.30 8.24
C GLY A 57 1.55 -2.17 9.18
N THR A 58 0.60 -1.55 9.87
CA THR A 58 0.87 -0.48 10.84
C THR A 58 1.58 -0.98 12.10
N TRP A 59 1.36 -2.23 12.51
CA TRP A 59 2.11 -2.83 13.63
C TRP A 59 3.50 -3.33 13.23
N LEU A 60 3.61 -4.01 12.08
CA LEU A 60 4.89 -4.56 11.63
C LEU A 60 5.83 -3.47 11.07
N GLY A 61 5.27 -2.45 10.41
CA GLY A 61 5.99 -1.38 9.73
C GLY A 61 7.00 -0.65 10.63
N PRO A 62 6.58 -0.04 11.75
CA PRO A 62 7.48 0.70 12.64
C PRO A 62 8.60 -0.19 13.20
N ARG A 63 8.31 -1.47 13.46
CA ARG A 63 9.28 -2.43 13.98
C ARG A 63 10.37 -2.75 12.97
N LEU A 64 10.00 -2.95 11.70
CA LEU A 64 10.92 -3.20 10.59
C LEU A 64 11.72 -1.94 10.22
N ILE A 65 11.06 -0.78 10.19
CA ILE A 65 11.69 0.52 9.96
C ILE A 65 12.76 0.81 11.01
N ARG A 66 12.50 0.56 12.30
CA ARG A 66 13.48 0.75 13.37
C ARG A 66 14.70 -0.17 13.26
N ARG A 67 14.56 -1.36 12.65
CA ARG A 67 15.67 -2.32 12.49
C ARG A 67 16.54 -2.06 11.27
N MET A 68 15.95 -1.61 10.17
CA MET A 68 16.62 -1.55 8.86
C MET A 68 16.79 -0.13 8.31
N GLY A 69 16.08 0.86 8.88
CA GLY A 69 16.00 2.23 8.39
C GLY A 69 14.88 2.44 7.37
N HIS A 70 14.35 3.67 7.28
CA HIS A 70 13.15 4.02 6.50
C HIS A 70 13.24 3.65 5.00
N ILE A 71 14.37 3.92 4.36
CA ILE A 71 14.56 3.68 2.90
C ILE A 71 14.64 2.18 2.61
N ARG A 72 15.42 1.42 3.40
CA ARG A 72 15.58 -0.03 3.22
C ARG A 72 14.30 -0.79 3.54
N ALA A 73 13.55 -0.36 4.55
CA ALA A 73 12.25 -0.93 4.87
C ALA A 73 11.26 -0.75 3.71
N PHE A 74 11.23 0.43 3.08
CA PHE A 74 10.39 0.65 1.90
C PHE A 74 10.75 -0.29 0.73
N ALA A 75 12.04 -0.42 0.41
CA ALA A 75 12.51 -1.31 -0.64
C ALA A 75 12.17 -2.79 -0.35
N PHE A 76 12.28 -3.22 0.91
CA PHE A 76 11.90 -4.58 1.33
C PHE A 76 10.41 -4.84 1.13
N PHE A 77 9.54 -3.92 1.56
CA PHE A 77 8.10 -4.09 1.37
C PHE A 77 7.72 -4.08 -0.12
N ALA A 78 8.29 -3.17 -0.91
CA ALA A 78 8.05 -3.13 -2.35
C ALA A 78 8.46 -4.42 -3.05
N ALA A 79 9.63 -4.99 -2.70
CA ALA A 79 10.09 -6.28 -3.23
C ALA A 79 9.20 -7.45 -2.77
N ALA A 80 8.78 -7.45 -1.50
CA ALA A 80 7.91 -8.50 -0.95
C ALA A 80 6.51 -8.52 -1.57
N THR A 81 5.98 -7.36 -1.99
CA THR A 81 4.68 -7.29 -2.70
C THR A 81 4.79 -7.57 -4.20
N ALA A 82 5.99 -7.45 -4.77
CA ALA A 82 6.23 -7.70 -6.19
C ALA A 82 6.55 -9.18 -6.50
N ALA A 83 6.96 -9.95 -5.49
CA ALA A 83 7.20 -11.40 -5.56
C ALA A 83 5.91 -12.18 -5.36
#